data_AF-A0A9P1FD20-F1
#
_entry.id   AF-A0A9P1FD20-F1
#
_cell.length_a   1.000
_cell.length_b   1.000
_cell.length_c   1.000
_cell.angle_alpha   90.00
_cell.angle_beta   90.00
_cell.angle_gamma   90.00
#
_symmetry.space_group_name_H-M   'P 1'
#
loop_
_entity.id
_entity.type
_entity.pdbx_description
1 polymer ?
#
loop_
_entity_poly.entity_id
_entity_poly.type
_entity_poly.pdbx_seq_one_letter_code
_entity_poly.pdbx_strand_id
1 'polypeptide(L)'
;MAQPFDENPKVAGGNGGERVVTDSKDDREKGVAWENDLNIAGEDATLVLLTDLHHHPSYDAAISAKCLCRADAAGSPRELCKADSAPYGRLGCNAPSSLVDLSLKAAAKEEPQLWLILGDLADHWANQPTDSPYPPKAPGFTTFSDTLRRVGEASGGRCALALGNNDVFPSYGVDFTKKDFYLHCQIPADAFLTLKRYFYYSMKLGDKMSILFLNTVIYASVKKDLHASEASDPFGQFGWLEDQLKRAVKAETKVYIAGHIPPVLSSYSSTDLWQKKFVVMYWHLMSTYREVIAGQFFSHIHRDEFRVVDLKDSSPPLMLFASVSPVRDNNPAFYKLQLRKGQLSKIQGFWADLSKETPEFTREYSAPPSLVESLSNLAYRDLAFSFTDGSDEGEEKWQKFFAQSAVQRLGTTLCDNVTKFDAVSCSECIGQCRERAVCTLLYGISASSKQYCVEDQLWKKHQELKATEELMTVAEVLLFSVALLILGLCYLQYRRCKARRRRIGEDLSLAGQVELGPVDESNESNESNAAA
;
A
#
# COMPACT_ATOMS: atom_id res chain seq x y z
N MET A 1 4.55 -34.95 -21.03
CA MET A 1 3.95 -36.30 -20.92
C MET A 1 3.87 -36.62 -19.44
N ALA A 2 2.64 -36.76 -18.93
CA ALA A 2 2.37 -37.16 -17.57
C ALA A 2 2.67 -38.64 -17.36
N GLN A 3 3.11 -39.03 -16.16
CA GLN A 3 2.62 -40.21 -15.42
C GLN A 3 3.06 -40.14 -13.94
N PRO A 4 2.30 -40.81 -13.03
CA PRO A 4 2.18 -40.46 -11.61
C PRO A 4 3.00 -41.40 -10.70
N PHE A 5 3.24 -41.00 -9.46
CA PHE A 5 3.76 -41.90 -8.42
C PHE A 5 2.74 -42.05 -7.28
N ASP A 6 2.27 -43.29 -7.16
CA ASP A 6 1.40 -43.83 -6.14
C ASP A 6 2.18 -44.19 -4.85
N GLU A 7 1.47 -43.98 -3.75
CA GLU A 7 1.41 -44.69 -2.46
C GLU A 7 2.62 -45.43 -1.83
N ASN A 8 2.85 -45.05 -0.56
CA ASN A 8 3.31 -45.84 0.60
C ASN A 8 4.69 -46.53 0.59
N PRO A 9 5.54 -46.16 1.57
CA PRO A 9 6.41 -47.12 2.23
C PRO A 9 5.95 -47.39 3.67
N LYS A 10 5.80 -48.69 3.96
CA LYS A 10 5.61 -49.26 5.28
C LYS A 10 6.67 -48.78 6.26
N VAL A 11 6.22 -48.27 7.41
CA VAL A 11 7.05 -47.92 8.57
C VAL A 11 7.51 -49.20 9.29
N ALA A 12 8.83 -49.39 9.37
CA ALA A 12 9.45 -50.33 10.29
C ALA A 12 9.58 -49.68 11.68
N GLY A 13 9.15 -50.41 12.71
CA GLY A 13 9.05 -49.91 14.08
C GLY A 13 10.39 -49.53 14.71
N GLY A 14 10.37 -48.38 15.40
CA GLY A 14 11.40 -47.93 16.32
C GLY A 14 10.78 -46.99 17.35
N ASN A 15 10.74 -47.42 18.62
CA ASN A 15 10.22 -46.67 19.75
C ASN A 15 10.97 -45.33 19.94
N GLY A 16 10.24 -44.23 19.78
CA GLY A 16 10.63 -42.90 20.25
C GLY A 16 9.36 -42.15 20.62
N GLY A 17 9.10 -41.96 21.91
CA GLY A 17 7.85 -41.40 22.43
C GLY A 17 7.57 -40.00 21.88
N GLU A 18 6.60 -39.93 20.97
CA GLU A 18 5.98 -38.68 20.55
C GLU A 18 5.12 -38.17 21.71
N ARG A 19 5.57 -37.08 22.35
CA ARG A 19 4.76 -36.34 23.32
C ARG A 19 3.66 -35.64 22.52
N VAL A 20 2.54 -36.33 22.36
CA VAL A 20 1.28 -35.72 21.92
C VAL A 20 0.97 -34.62 22.92
N VAL A 21 1.17 -33.36 22.54
CA VAL A 21 0.67 -32.21 23.28
C VAL A 21 -0.84 -32.26 23.13
N THR A 22 -1.51 -32.81 24.14
CA THR A 22 -2.96 -32.82 24.22
C THR A 22 -3.44 -31.38 24.41
N ASP A 23 -4.08 -30.87 23.36
CA ASP A 23 -4.76 -29.58 23.30
C ASP A 23 -5.79 -29.49 24.44
N SER A 24 -5.59 -28.56 25.37
CA SER A 24 -6.56 -28.36 26.45
C SER A 24 -7.76 -27.59 25.91
N LYS A 25 -8.98 -27.96 26.33
CA LYS A 25 -10.22 -27.23 26.01
C LYS A 25 -10.16 -25.73 26.37
N ASP A 26 -9.25 -25.35 27.26
CA ASP A 26 -9.09 -24.00 27.81
C ASP A 26 -8.55 -22.98 26.78
N ASP A 27 -7.85 -23.44 25.73
CA ASP A 27 -7.31 -22.57 24.67
C ASP A 27 -8.40 -22.08 23.69
N ARG A 28 -9.54 -22.77 23.60
CA ARG A 28 -10.69 -22.38 22.76
C ARG A 28 -11.59 -21.33 23.42
N GLU A 29 -11.54 -21.19 24.74
CA GLU A 29 -12.43 -20.29 25.50
C GLU A 29 -11.84 -18.88 25.69
N LYS A 30 -10.54 -18.67 25.47
CA LYS A 30 -9.88 -17.38 25.73
C LYS A 30 -9.87 -16.42 24.54
N GLY A 31 -10.01 -16.93 23.31
CA GLY A 31 -10.29 -16.09 22.16
C GLY A 31 -11.77 -15.75 22.16
N VAL A 32 -12.14 -14.52 22.54
CA VAL A 32 -13.50 -14.02 22.32
C VAL A 32 -13.70 -13.94 20.81
N ALA A 33 -14.21 -15.02 20.24
CA ALA A 33 -14.50 -15.10 18.82
C ALA A 33 -15.62 -14.08 18.52
N TRP A 34 -15.49 -13.35 17.42
CA TRP A 34 -16.64 -12.68 16.84
C TRP A 34 -17.69 -13.74 16.54
N GLU A 35 -18.89 -13.61 17.13
CA GLU A 35 -20.01 -14.50 16.81
C GLU A 35 -20.51 -14.29 15.36
N ASN A 36 -20.12 -13.20 14.69
CA ASN A 36 -20.54 -12.86 13.33
C ASN A 36 -19.32 -12.54 12.44
N ASP A 37 -19.29 -13.10 11.24
CA ASP A 37 -18.36 -12.69 10.17
C ASP A 37 -18.47 -11.16 9.96
N LEU A 38 -17.36 -10.44 10.11
CA LEU A 38 -17.28 -9.01 9.81
C LEU A 38 -17.61 -8.80 8.32
N ASN A 39 -18.82 -8.32 8.01
CA ASN A 39 -19.22 -7.94 6.65
C ASN A 39 -18.98 -6.44 6.37
N ILE A 40 -17.79 -5.96 6.71
CA ILE A 40 -17.34 -4.57 6.50
C ILE A 40 -17.32 -4.21 4.99
N ALA A 41 -17.00 -5.17 4.14
CA ALA A 41 -16.86 -4.98 2.70
C ALA A 41 -18.18 -5.07 1.93
N GLY A 42 -19.26 -5.55 2.57
CA GLY A 42 -20.61 -5.54 1.98
C GLY A 42 -21.28 -4.16 1.98
N GLU A 43 -20.81 -3.25 2.83
CA GLU A 43 -21.39 -1.92 3.06
C GLU A 43 -20.34 -0.82 3.00
N ASP A 44 -20.74 0.41 3.31
CA ASP A 44 -19.80 1.51 3.53
C ASP A 44 -19.21 1.39 4.94
N ALA A 45 -17.89 1.41 5.05
CA ALA A 45 -17.21 1.19 6.31
C ALA A 45 -16.08 2.19 6.55
N THR A 46 -15.86 2.49 7.83
CA THR A 46 -14.74 3.28 8.32
C THR A 46 -13.78 2.37 9.05
N LEU A 47 -12.51 2.44 8.67
CA LEU A 47 -11.40 1.83 9.39
C LEU A 47 -10.52 2.94 9.94
N VAL A 48 -9.86 2.68 11.06
CA VAL A 48 -8.73 3.48 11.50
C VAL A 48 -7.47 2.64 11.43
N LEU A 49 -6.40 3.21 10.90
CA LEU A 49 -5.08 2.62 10.83
C LEU A 49 -4.15 3.34 11.81
N LEU A 50 -3.56 2.56 12.71
CA LEU A 50 -2.54 2.97 13.67
C LEU A 50 -1.31 2.07 13.49
N THR A 51 -0.14 2.64 13.72
CA THR A 51 1.13 1.90 13.56
C THR A 51 2.24 2.58 14.34
N ASP A 52 3.27 1.82 14.68
CA ASP A 52 4.51 2.33 15.25
C ASP A 52 4.22 3.22 16.48
N LEU A 53 3.36 2.70 17.37
CA LEU A 53 3.01 3.37 18.63
C LEU A 53 4.25 3.55 19.48
N HIS A 54 5.13 2.54 19.49
CA HIS A 54 6.30 2.45 20.34
C HIS A 54 6.03 3.01 21.72
N HIS A 55 5.12 2.37 22.43
CA HIS A 55 4.77 2.82 23.76
C HIS A 55 6.00 2.70 24.67
N HIS A 56 6.39 3.80 25.31
CA HIS A 56 7.48 3.89 26.27
C HIS A 56 6.94 4.12 27.69
N PRO A 57 6.73 3.06 28.48
CA PRO A 57 6.15 3.17 29.82
C PRO A 57 7.06 3.90 30.82
N SER A 58 8.36 3.98 30.53
CA SER A 58 9.36 4.63 31.41
C SER A 58 9.73 6.05 30.96
N TYR A 59 8.95 6.64 30.04
CA TYR A 59 9.19 8.00 29.56
C TYR A 59 9.18 9.02 30.71
N ASP A 60 10.16 9.91 30.71
CA ASP A 60 10.25 11.05 31.60
C ASP A 60 10.21 12.36 30.81
N ALA A 61 9.16 13.15 31.07
CA ALA A 61 8.89 14.42 30.38
C ALA A 61 10.01 15.45 30.54
N ALA A 62 10.80 15.38 31.61
CA ALA A 62 11.89 16.31 31.89
C ALA A 62 13.24 15.85 31.29
N ILE A 63 13.28 14.70 30.60
CA ILE A 63 14.52 14.11 30.07
C ILE A 63 14.57 14.19 28.54
N SER A 64 15.65 14.77 28.02
CA SER A 64 15.91 14.95 26.61
C SER A 64 16.08 13.62 25.85
N ALA A 65 15.86 13.67 24.54
CA ALA A 65 16.09 12.54 23.63
C ALA A 65 17.53 12.01 23.62
N LYS A 66 18.51 12.86 23.95
CA LYS A 66 19.93 12.46 24.09
C LYS A 66 20.12 11.36 25.13
N CYS A 67 19.24 11.31 26.12
CA CYS A 67 19.28 10.34 27.21
C CYS A 67 18.07 9.41 27.15
N LEU A 68 17.65 9.07 25.92
CA LEU A 68 16.58 8.12 25.62
C LEU A 68 15.24 8.45 26.30
N CYS A 69 15.06 9.70 26.74
CA CYS A 69 13.86 10.18 27.40
C CYS A 69 13.52 9.40 28.68
N ARG A 70 14.54 8.86 29.37
CA ARG A 70 14.41 8.14 30.64
C ARG A 70 15.46 8.59 31.64
N ALA A 71 15.04 8.85 32.88
CA ALA A 71 15.91 9.44 33.91
C ALA A 71 17.11 8.58 34.32
N ASP A 72 17.02 7.26 34.15
CA ASP A 72 18.09 6.32 34.46
C ASP A 72 19.10 6.15 33.32
N ALA A 73 18.73 6.50 32.08
CA ALA A 73 19.71 6.62 31.00
C ALA A 73 20.49 7.92 31.03
N ALA A 74 20.16 8.83 31.94
CA ALA A 74 20.80 10.13 32.04
C ALA A 74 22.25 10.09 32.53
N GLY A 75 22.72 8.95 33.08
CA GLY A 75 24.06 8.83 33.64
C GLY A 75 24.42 9.99 34.58
N SER A 76 25.72 10.30 34.68
CA SER A 76 26.22 11.55 35.26
C SER A 76 27.07 12.27 34.21
N PRO A 77 26.90 13.60 34.00
CA PRO A 77 26.05 14.51 34.76
C PRO A 77 24.62 14.63 34.19
N ARG A 78 23.61 14.47 35.07
CA ARG A 78 22.17 14.60 34.77
C ARG A 78 21.77 15.93 34.12
N GLU A 79 22.53 17.00 34.36
CA GLU A 79 22.28 18.32 33.79
C GLU A 79 22.30 18.32 32.25
N LEU A 80 23.09 17.45 31.62
CA LEU A 80 23.12 17.34 30.15
C LEU A 80 21.85 16.69 29.55
N CYS A 81 21.07 16.02 30.40
CA CYS A 81 19.86 15.31 30.01
C CYS A 81 18.59 16.09 30.33
N LYS A 82 18.68 17.17 31.09
CA LYS A 82 17.52 18.00 31.44
C LYS A 82 16.96 18.67 30.18
N ALA A 83 15.65 18.69 30.07
CA ALA A 83 14.95 19.44 29.05
C ALA A 83 13.61 19.94 29.58
N ASP A 84 12.99 20.84 28.83
CA ASP A 84 11.64 21.31 29.14
C ASP A 84 10.66 20.13 29.15
N SER A 85 9.68 20.26 30.06
CA SER A 85 8.66 19.25 30.29
C SER A 85 7.83 19.05 29.03
N ALA A 86 7.77 17.81 28.54
CA ALA A 86 7.00 17.42 27.36
C ALA A 86 6.07 16.25 27.70
N PRO A 87 4.96 16.47 28.42
CA PRO A 87 4.13 15.40 28.97
C PRO A 87 3.47 14.51 27.91
N TYR A 88 3.28 15.01 26.69
CA TYR A 88 2.72 14.27 25.55
C TYR A 88 3.80 13.77 24.57
N GLY A 89 5.06 13.81 24.97
CA GLY A 89 6.17 13.33 24.16
C GLY A 89 6.97 14.46 23.52
N ARG A 90 8.16 14.11 23.03
CA ARG A 90 9.11 14.99 22.35
C ARG A 90 9.67 14.27 21.14
N LEU A 91 10.03 15.01 20.11
CA LEU A 91 10.74 14.50 18.95
C LEU A 91 12.01 13.72 19.34
N GLY A 92 12.24 12.59 18.67
CA GLY A 92 13.36 11.68 18.96
C GLY A 92 13.10 10.72 20.14
N CYS A 93 11.94 10.80 20.80
CA CYS A 93 11.50 9.87 21.84
C CYS A 93 10.44 8.90 21.31
N ASN A 94 10.39 7.69 21.86
CA ASN A 94 9.21 6.85 21.76
C ASN A 94 8.02 7.45 22.55
N ALA A 95 6.80 7.00 22.26
CA ALA A 95 5.58 7.64 22.75
C ALA A 95 5.34 7.37 24.24
N PRO A 96 5.15 8.39 25.10
CA PRO A 96 4.67 8.15 26.46
C PRO A 96 3.24 7.59 26.46
N SER A 97 2.82 6.99 27.58
CA SER A 97 1.45 6.48 27.74
C SER A 97 0.39 7.56 27.49
N SER A 98 0.65 8.80 27.89
CA SER A 98 -0.23 9.95 27.64
C SER A 98 -0.48 10.21 26.15
N LEU A 99 0.55 10.04 25.30
CA LEU A 99 0.41 10.18 23.85
C LEU A 99 -0.33 8.99 23.26
N VAL A 100 0.00 7.77 23.70
CA VAL A 100 -0.73 6.56 23.28
C VAL A 100 -2.22 6.71 23.59
N ASP A 101 -2.57 7.06 24.81
CA ASP A 101 -3.96 7.22 25.25
C ASP A 101 -4.66 8.38 24.49
N LEU A 102 -3.94 9.47 24.21
CA LEU A 102 -4.44 10.57 23.38
C LEU A 102 -4.75 10.11 21.94
N SER A 103 -3.85 9.35 21.32
CA SER A 103 -4.02 8.79 19.97
C SER A 103 -5.18 7.81 19.90
N LEU A 104 -5.29 6.89 20.86
CA LEU A 104 -6.41 5.94 20.94
C LEU A 104 -7.74 6.67 21.12
N LYS A 105 -7.78 7.69 21.99
CA LYS A 105 -8.99 8.51 22.17
C LYS A 105 -9.37 9.26 20.89
N ALA A 106 -8.41 9.79 20.15
CA ALA A 106 -8.66 10.47 18.89
C ALA A 106 -9.15 9.51 17.80
N ALA A 107 -8.51 8.35 17.66
CA ALA A 107 -8.93 7.28 16.75
C ALA A 107 -10.35 6.79 17.03
N ALA A 108 -10.71 6.62 18.31
CA ALA A 108 -12.06 6.19 18.71
C ALA A 108 -13.16 7.20 18.32
N LYS A 109 -12.86 8.50 18.30
CA LYS A 109 -13.81 9.54 17.86
C LYS A 109 -14.20 9.42 16.38
N GLU A 110 -13.40 8.74 15.58
CA GLU A 110 -13.71 8.48 14.17
C GLU A 110 -14.69 7.32 13.97
N GLU A 111 -15.14 6.70 15.07
CA GLU A 111 -16.13 5.61 15.11
C GLU A 111 -15.86 4.47 14.11
N PRO A 112 -14.62 3.94 14.02
CA PRO A 112 -14.29 2.90 13.05
C PRO A 112 -15.01 1.59 13.36
N GLN A 113 -15.38 0.85 12.32
CA GLN A 113 -15.84 -0.54 12.39
C GLN A 113 -14.71 -1.50 12.77
N LEU A 114 -13.48 -1.21 12.33
CA LEU A 114 -12.29 -2.02 12.58
C LEU A 114 -11.03 -1.14 12.67
N TRP A 115 -10.14 -1.52 13.58
CA TRP A 115 -8.83 -0.91 13.77
C TRP A 115 -7.77 -1.79 13.09
N LEU A 116 -7.02 -1.23 12.15
CA LEU A 116 -5.86 -1.86 11.52
C LEU A 116 -4.59 -1.41 12.25
N ILE A 117 -3.85 -2.37 12.79
CA ILE A 117 -2.63 -2.12 13.55
C ILE A 117 -1.44 -2.67 12.76
N LEU A 118 -0.57 -1.82 12.23
CA LEU A 118 0.54 -2.29 11.39
C LEU A 118 1.85 -2.55 12.15
N GLY A 119 1.79 -2.85 13.44
CA GLY A 119 2.94 -3.32 14.25
C GLY A 119 3.71 -2.22 14.98
N ASP A 120 4.79 -2.62 15.66
CA ASP A 120 5.68 -1.81 16.49
C ASP A 120 4.94 -1.07 17.62
N LEU A 121 4.25 -1.87 18.44
CA LEU A 121 3.58 -1.43 19.67
C LEU A 121 4.55 -1.24 20.83
N ALA A 122 5.63 -2.04 20.88
CA ALA A 122 6.67 -1.91 21.88
C ALA A 122 7.74 -0.87 21.49
N ASP A 123 8.32 -0.20 22.49
CA ASP A 123 9.40 0.77 22.25
C ASP A 123 10.70 0.12 21.73
N HIS A 124 11.56 0.96 21.15
CA HIS A 124 12.86 0.57 20.61
C HIS A 124 13.87 0.05 21.65
N TRP A 125 13.61 0.26 22.95
CA TRP A 125 14.53 -0.01 24.04
C TRP A 125 14.16 -1.25 24.84
N ALA A 126 12.91 -1.69 24.75
CA ALA A 126 12.38 -2.84 25.46
C ALA A 126 13.01 -4.18 25.03
N ASN A 127 13.79 -4.14 23.94
CA ASN A 127 14.48 -5.26 23.33
C ASN A 127 16.01 -5.12 23.34
N GLN A 128 16.55 -4.19 24.13
CA GLN A 128 18.00 -4.11 24.35
C GLN A 128 18.49 -5.36 25.11
N PRO A 129 19.70 -5.86 24.81
CA PRO A 129 20.32 -6.92 25.62
C PRO A 129 20.38 -6.55 27.11
N THR A 130 20.37 -7.55 27.99
CA THR A 130 20.40 -7.32 29.46
C THR A 130 21.72 -6.71 29.95
N ASP A 131 22.80 -6.88 29.18
CA ASP A 131 24.11 -6.22 29.33
C ASP A 131 24.18 -4.84 28.64
N SER A 132 23.05 -4.41 28.06
CA SER A 132 22.61 -3.03 27.88
C SER A 132 23.24 -2.03 28.88
N PRO A 133 23.99 -0.94 28.55
CA PRO A 133 24.14 0.14 29.52
C PRO A 133 22.77 0.73 29.93
N TYR A 134 21.73 0.49 29.13
CA TYR A 134 20.34 0.87 29.41
C TYR A 134 19.43 -0.35 29.22
N PRO A 135 19.45 -1.34 30.13
CA PRO A 135 18.67 -2.55 29.96
C PRO A 135 17.17 -2.22 29.99
N PRO A 136 16.34 -3.06 29.36
CA PRO A 136 14.91 -2.90 29.38
C PRO A 136 14.38 -3.08 30.80
N LYS A 137 13.55 -2.13 31.27
CA LYS A 137 12.90 -2.21 32.60
C LYS A 137 11.73 -3.18 32.64
N ALA A 138 11.12 -3.43 31.49
CA ALA A 138 10.16 -4.49 31.27
C ALA A 138 10.58 -5.21 29.99
N PRO A 139 10.48 -6.55 29.92
CA PRO A 139 10.69 -7.27 28.67
C PRO A 139 9.81 -6.66 27.57
N GLY A 140 10.31 -6.47 26.35
CA GLY A 140 9.53 -5.90 25.23
C GLY A 140 8.17 -6.55 25.02
N PHE A 141 8.07 -7.85 25.32
CA PHE A 141 6.83 -8.58 25.41
C PHE A 141 5.77 -7.95 26.33
N THR A 142 6.17 -7.47 27.51
CA THR A 142 5.26 -6.84 28.49
C THR A 142 4.72 -5.53 27.96
N THR A 143 5.60 -4.69 27.39
CA THR A 143 5.21 -3.42 26.78
C THR A 143 4.28 -3.66 25.59
N PHE A 144 4.63 -4.62 24.71
CA PHE A 144 3.78 -5.04 23.61
C PHE A 144 2.39 -5.46 24.11
N SER A 145 2.33 -6.36 25.10
CA SER A 145 1.07 -6.88 25.63
C SER A 145 0.22 -5.79 26.28
N ASP A 146 0.83 -4.86 27.02
CA ASP A 146 0.10 -3.73 27.62
C ASP A 146 -0.47 -2.79 26.54
N THR A 147 0.32 -2.46 25.53
CA THR A 147 -0.12 -1.61 24.43
C THR A 147 -1.23 -2.27 23.62
N LEU A 148 -1.11 -3.57 23.33
CA LEU A 148 -2.15 -4.33 22.63
C LEU A 148 -3.43 -4.42 23.46
N ARG A 149 -3.33 -4.57 24.79
CA ARG A 149 -4.48 -4.49 25.69
C ARG A 149 -5.19 -3.15 25.61
N ARG A 150 -4.44 -2.03 25.65
CA ARG A 150 -5.00 -0.67 25.50
C ARG A 150 -5.72 -0.48 24.17
N VAL A 151 -5.12 -0.97 23.07
CA VAL A 151 -5.75 -0.96 21.74
C VAL A 151 -7.03 -1.80 21.73
N GLY A 152 -7.01 -3.01 22.30
CA GLY A 152 -8.17 -3.86 22.44
C GLY A 152 -9.30 -3.18 23.23
N GLU A 153 -8.98 -2.59 24.38
CA GLU A 153 -9.95 -1.85 25.20
C GLU A 153 -10.54 -0.65 24.46
N ALA A 154 -9.71 0.18 23.81
CA ALA A 154 -10.16 1.36 23.06
C ALA A 154 -11.01 1.01 21.83
N SER A 155 -10.73 -0.13 21.20
CA SER A 155 -11.48 -0.61 20.01
C SER A 155 -12.72 -1.44 20.37
N GLY A 156 -12.90 -1.83 21.63
CA GLY A 156 -13.88 -2.83 22.04
C GLY A 156 -13.57 -4.23 21.48
N GLY A 157 -12.28 -4.54 21.30
CA GLY A 157 -11.78 -5.78 20.73
C GLY A 157 -11.73 -5.80 19.20
N ARG A 158 -12.17 -4.72 18.54
CA ARG A 158 -12.34 -4.67 17.08
C ARG A 158 -11.07 -4.22 16.37
N CYS A 159 -10.01 -5.02 16.53
CA CYS A 159 -8.71 -4.78 15.93
C CYS A 159 -8.18 -5.99 15.17
N ALA A 160 -7.37 -5.72 14.16
CA ALA A 160 -6.58 -6.70 13.45
C ALA A 160 -5.16 -6.14 13.28
N LEU A 161 -4.16 -6.99 13.47
CA LEU A 161 -2.75 -6.55 13.54
C LEU A 161 -1.81 -7.32 12.62
N ALA A 162 -0.79 -6.62 12.12
CA ALA A 162 0.49 -7.19 11.72
C ALA A 162 1.48 -7.05 12.88
N LEU A 163 2.50 -7.92 12.94
CA LEU A 163 3.61 -7.76 13.87
C LEU A 163 4.71 -6.86 13.29
N GLY A 164 5.25 -6.00 14.14
CA GLY A 164 6.45 -5.25 13.86
C GLY A 164 7.72 -5.89 14.43
N ASN A 165 8.87 -5.37 14.02
CA ASN A 165 10.18 -5.89 14.45
C ASN A 165 10.47 -5.67 15.94
N ASN A 166 9.83 -4.69 16.58
CA ASN A 166 9.95 -4.45 18.02
C ASN A 166 8.91 -5.23 18.85
N ASP A 167 7.93 -5.84 18.21
CA ASP A 167 6.92 -6.67 18.88
C ASP A 167 7.42 -8.09 19.18
N VAL A 168 8.60 -8.44 18.67
CA VAL A 168 9.28 -9.72 18.91
C VAL A 168 10.55 -9.51 19.73
N PHE A 169 10.93 -10.52 20.51
CA PHE A 169 12.09 -10.46 21.40
C PHE A 169 13.13 -11.54 21.07
N PRO A 170 14.41 -11.18 20.88
CA PRO A 170 14.94 -9.81 20.77
C PRO A 170 14.38 -9.07 19.54
N SER A 171 14.56 -7.76 19.37
CA SER A 171 14.05 -7.06 18.16
C SER A 171 14.57 -7.73 16.90
N TYR A 172 13.71 -7.94 15.90
CA TYR A 172 13.98 -8.75 14.71
C TYR A 172 14.39 -10.20 15.02
N GLY A 173 14.14 -10.70 16.22
CA GLY A 173 14.32 -12.09 16.60
C GLY A 173 12.95 -12.66 16.86
N VAL A 174 12.48 -13.54 15.98
CA VAL A 174 11.18 -14.17 16.19
C VAL A 174 11.40 -15.36 17.13
N ASP A 175 11.24 -15.13 18.44
CA ASP A 175 11.15 -16.23 19.41
C ASP A 175 9.73 -16.81 19.40
N PHE A 176 9.60 -17.94 18.71
CA PHE A 176 8.33 -18.65 18.54
C PHE A 176 7.82 -19.33 19.83
N THR A 177 8.49 -19.22 20.98
CA THR A 177 8.11 -19.97 22.19
C THR A 177 7.07 -19.27 23.08
N LYS A 178 6.86 -17.96 22.92
CA LYS A 178 5.91 -17.17 23.72
C LYS A 178 4.78 -16.67 22.82
N LYS A 179 3.55 -17.21 22.97
CA LYS A 179 2.46 -17.02 21.99
C LYS A 179 1.11 -16.55 22.57
N ASP A 180 1.03 -16.29 23.87
CA ASP A 180 -0.25 -16.12 24.59
C ASP A 180 -0.85 -14.70 24.53
N PHE A 181 -0.31 -13.81 23.71
CA PHE A 181 -0.59 -12.37 23.76
C PHE A 181 -1.68 -11.87 22.80
N TYR A 182 -2.13 -12.70 21.87
CA TYR A 182 -3.07 -12.31 20.79
C TYR A 182 -4.51 -12.04 21.25
N LEU A 183 -4.80 -12.16 22.54
CA LEU A 183 -6.14 -12.29 23.10
C LEU A 183 -6.93 -10.98 23.21
N HIS A 184 -6.31 -9.83 22.99
CA HIS A 184 -6.98 -8.52 23.14
C HIS A 184 -7.67 -8.02 21.86
N CYS A 185 -7.30 -8.56 20.71
CA CYS A 185 -8.02 -8.38 19.46
C CYS A 185 -8.88 -9.61 19.20
N GLN A 186 -10.17 -9.41 18.98
CA GLN A 186 -11.08 -10.49 18.61
C GLN A 186 -10.72 -10.89 17.17
N ILE A 187 -9.88 -11.90 17.00
CA ILE A 187 -9.50 -12.43 15.68
C ILE A 187 -10.24 -13.75 15.50
N PRO A 188 -10.83 -14.03 14.31
CA PRO A 188 -11.49 -15.31 14.04
C PRO A 188 -10.61 -16.50 14.43
N ALA A 189 -11.20 -17.57 14.96
CA ALA A 189 -10.43 -18.65 15.59
C ALA A 189 -9.44 -19.35 14.64
N ASP A 190 -9.80 -19.55 13.37
CA ASP A 190 -8.92 -20.11 12.34
C ASP A 190 -7.74 -19.19 11.98
N ALA A 191 -8.01 -17.89 11.86
CA ALA A 191 -7.00 -16.85 11.70
C ALA A 191 -6.06 -16.78 12.90
N PHE A 192 -6.60 -16.84 14.12
CA PHE A 192 -5.85 -16.84 15.37
C PHE A 192 -4.91 -18.04 15.48
N LEU A 193 -5.34 -19.24 15.08
CA LEU A 193 -4.47 -20.44 15.06
C LEU A 193 -3.28 -20.27 14.11
N THR A 194 -3.52 -19.68 12.93
CA THR A 194 -2.46 -19.40 11.94
C THR A 194 -1.51 -18.32 12.47
N LEU A 195 -2.05 -17.24 13.05
CA LEU A 195 -1.30 -16.16 13.69
C LEU A 195 -0.43 -16.67 14.83
N LYS A 196 -0.99 -17.47 15.76
CA LYS A 196 -0.27 -18.11 16.87
C LYS A 196 0.87 -18.98 16.34
N ARG A 197 0.70 -19.65 15.19
CA ARG A 197 1.71 -20.57 14.65
C ARG A 197 2.79 -19.89 13.83
N TYR A 198 2.40 -18.99 12.93
CA TYR A 198 3.25 -18.50 11.85
C TYR A 198 3.39 -16.99 11.79
N PHE A 199 2.65 -16.27 12.63
CA PHE A 199 2.66 -14.81 12.73
C PHE A 199 2.13 -14.05 11.52
N TYR A 200 1.50 -14.77 10.58
CA TYR A 200 0.71 -14.24 9.48
C TYR A 200 -0.66 -14.92 9.47
N TYR A 201 -1.66 -14.28 8.86
CA TYR A 201 -3.01 -14.84 8.73
C TYR A 201 -3.82 -14.11 7.67
N SER A 202 -4.94 -14.71 7.29
CA SER A 202 -5.97 -14.09 6.46
C SER A 202 -7.17 -13.78 7.34
N MET A 203 -7.83 -12.65 7.08
CA MET A 203 -9.09 -12.30 7.72
C MET A 203 -10.08 -11.86 6.63
N LYS A 204 -11.29 -12.41 6.66
CA LYS A 204 -12.36 -11.95 5.78
C LYS A 204 -12.86 -10.57 6.24
N LEU A 205 -13.05 -9.68 5.28
CA LEU A 205 -13.74 -8.40 5.49
C LEU A 205 -15.19 -8.45 4.96
N GLY A 206 -15.55 -9.51 4.24
CA GLY A 206 -16.86 -9.78 3.68
C GLY A 206 -16.73 -10.87 2.59
N ASP A 207 -17.81 -11.18 1.88
CA ASP A 207 -17.83 -12.29 0.91
C ASP A 207 -16.85 -12.11 -0.26
N LYS A 208 -16.57 -10.85 -0.64
CA LYS A 208 -15.75 -10.50 -1.80
C LYS A 208 -14.41 -9.86 -1.46
N MET A 209 -14.05 -9.80 -0.17
CA MET A 209 -12.85 -9.10 0.28
C MET A 209 -12.22 -9.80 1.47
N SER A 210 -10.90 -9.95 1.42
CA SER A 210 -10.10 -10.34 2.58
C SER A 210 -8.90 -9.42 2.75
N ILE A 211 -8.28 -9.47 3.92
CA ILE A 211 -7.00 -8.84 4.20
C ILE A 211 -6.00 -9.90 4.63
N LEU A 212 -4.82 -9.86 4.04
CA LEU A 212 -3.71 -10.78 4.31
C LEU A 212 -2.67 -10.03 5.15
N PHE A 213 -2.53 -10.40 6.41
CA PHE A 213 -1.51 -9.86 7.30
C PHE A 213 -0.26 -10.72 7.20
N LEU A 214 0.84 -10.11 6.75
CA LEU A 214 2.12 -10.77 6.57
C LEU A 214 3.00 -10.61 7.82
N ASN A 215 3.74 -11.67 8.16
CA ASN A 215 4.90 -11.60 9.03
C ASN A 215 6.09 -11.11 8.20
N THR A 216 6.32 -9.81 8.19
CA THR A 216 7.40 -9.21 7.37
C THR A 216 8.74 -9.15 8.10
N VAL A 217 8.75 -9.41 9.41
CA VAL A 217 9.97 -9.40 10.24
C VAL A 217 10.98 -10.43 9.74
N ILE A 218 10.52 -11.63 9.36
CA ILE A 218 11.38 -12.72 8.87
C ILE A 218 12.10 -12.41 7.55
N TYR A 219 11.68 -11.35 6.84
CA TYR A 219 12.29 -10.93 5.59
C TYR A 219 13.29 -9.78 5.77
N ALA A 220 13.43 -9.25 6.98
CA ALA A 220 14.28 -8.11 7.28
C ALA A 220 15.72 -8.31 6.78
N SER A 221 16.30 -7.25 6.24
CA SER A 221 17.70 -7.23 5.78
C SER A 221 18.71 -7.18 6.92
N VAL A 222 18.27 -6.81 8.12
CA VAL A 222 19.07 -6.78 9.35
C VAL A 222 18.88 -8.07 10.15
N LYS A 223 19.87 -8.41 10.99
CA LYS A 223 19.80 -9.55 11.92
C LYS A 223 19.37 -10.88 11.26
N LYS A 224 19.80 -11.10 10.00
CA LYS A 224 19.40 -12.24 9.16
C LYS A 224 19.63 -13.60 9.83
N ASP A 225 20.66 -13.71 10.66
CA ASP A 225 21.01 -14.94 11.38
C ASP A 225 19.95 -15.36 12.40
N LEU A 226 19.07 -14.44 12.84
CA LEU A 226 17.96 -14.74 13.74
C LEU A 226 16.77 -15.39 13.03
N HIS A 227 16.75 -15.37 11.70
CA HIS A 227 15.62 -15.83 10.89
C HIS A 227 16.04 -17.04 10.08
N ALA A 228 16.20 -18.21 10.74
CA ALA A 228 16.53 -19.51 10.13
C ALA A 228 17.16 -19.35 8.74
N SER A 229 18.35 -18.75 8.71
CA SER A 229 19.02 -18.39 7.48
C SER A 229 19.19 -19.67 6.66
N GLU A 230 18.95 -19.58 5.34
CA GLU A 230 18.91 -20.66 4.33
C GLU A 230 17.52 -21.15 3.87
N ALA A 231 16.40 -20.88 4.56
CA ALA A 231 15.09 -21.20 3.98
C ALA A 231 14.78 -20.32 2.75
N SER A 232 14.36 -20.94 1.64
CA SER A 232 13.90 -20.25 0.43
C SER A 232 12.57 -19.51 0.68
N ASP A 233 11.73 -20.07 1.55
CA ASP A 233 10.45 -19.51 2.00
C ASP A 233 10.26 -19.76 3.51
N PRO A 234 10.77 -18.85 4.38
CA PRO A 234 10.61 -18.97 5.82
C PRO A 234 9.14 -19.10 6.23
N PHE A 235 8.83 -20.15 7.00
CA PHE A 235 7.48 -20.51 7.44
C PHE A 235 6.48 -20.84 6.31
N GLY A 236 6.94 -20.99 5.07
CA GLY A 236 6.05 -21.28 3.93
C GLY A 236 5.11 -20.13 3.58
N GLN A 237 5.46 -18.89 3.98
CA GLN A 237 4.58 -17.75 3.87
C GLN A 237 4.37 -17.31 2.41
N PHE A 238 5.38 -17.39 1.54
CA PHE A 238 5.21 -17.07 0.12
C PHE A 238 4.34 -18.11 -0.60
N GLY A 239 4.52 -19.41 -0.30
CA GLY A 239 3.63 -20.46 -0.79
C GLY A 239 2.20 -20.25 -0.32
N TRP A 240 2.01 -19.93 0.97
CA TRP A 240 0.71 -19.57 1.53
C TRP A 240 0.09 -18.34 0.86
N LEU A 241 0.87 -17.27 0.67
CA LEU A 241 0.42 -16.03 0.02
C LEU A 241 -0.03 -16.31 -1.41
N GLU A 242 0.77 -17.06 -2.18
CA GLU A 242 0.40 -17.47 -3.53
C GLU A 242 -0.92 -18.26 -3.55
N ASP A 243 -1.11 -19.19 -2.60
CA ASP A 243 -2.36 -19.95 -2.48
C ASP A 243 -3.56 -19.06 -2.15
N GLN A 244 -3.41 -18.06 -1.27
CA GLN A 244 -4.48 -17.09 -1.00
C GLN A 244 -4.83 -16.29 -2.26
N LEU A 245 -3.84 -15.86 -3.03
CA LEU A 245 -4.03 -15.11 -4.27
C LEU A 245 -4.71 -15.96 -5.36
N LYS A 246 -4.29 -17.22 -5.53
CA LYS A 246 -4.96 -18.18 -6.42
C LYS A 246 -6.42 -18.40 -6.05
N ARG A 247 -6.71 -18.53 -4.75
CA ARG A 247 -8.10 -18.64 -4.25
C ARG A 247 -8.90 -17.39 -4.58
N ALA A 248 -8.31 -16.21 -4.39
CA ALA A 248 -8.97 -14.96 -4.70
C ALA A 248 -9.29 -14.82 -6.20
N VAL A 249 -8.37 -15.24 -7.08
CA VAL A 249 -8.63 -15.30 -8.52
C VAL A 249 -9.79 -16.25 -8.83
N LYS A 250 -9.74 -17.48 -8.29
CA LYS A 250 -10.78 -18.49 -8.54
C LYS A 250 -12.16 -18.07 -8.02
N ALA A 251 -12.20 -17.33 -6.91
CA ALA A 251 -13.43 -16.88 -6.26
C ALA A 251 -13.87 -15.48 -6.71
N GLU A 252 -13.14 -14.83 -7.64
CA GLU A 252 -13.39 -13.46 -8.08
C GLU A 252 -13.48 -12.45 -6.93
N THR A 253 -12.66 -12.66 -5.89
CA THR A 253 -12.59 -11.80 -4.71
C THR A 253 -11.33 -10.95 -4.75
N LYS A 254 -11.33 -9.84 -4.01
CA LYS A 254 -10.17 -8.96 -3.87
C LYS A 254 -9.47 -9.17 -2.53
N VAL A 255 -8.20 -8.79 -2.46
CA VAL A 255 -7.39 -8.87 -1.25
C VAL A 255 -6.68 -7.55 -0.96
N TYR A 256 -6.73 -7.11 0.29
CA TYR A 256 -5.76 -6.16 0.83
C TYR A 256 -4.57 -6.92 1.37
N ILE A 257 -3.38 -6.34 1.24
CA ILE A 257 -2.15 -6.86 1.86
C ILE A 257 -1.70 -5.86 2.91
N ALA A 258 -1.41 -6.36 4.11
CA ALA A 258 -0.91 -5.57 5.21
C ALA A 258 0.33 -6.21 5.83
N GLY A 259 1.29 -5.39 6.22
CA GLY A 259 2.49 -5.82 6.92
C GLY A 259 3.15 -4.65 7.63
N HIS A 260 4.20 -4.91 8.41
CA HIS A 260 4.93 -3.84 9.09
C HIS A 260 6.08 -3.31 8.21
N ILE A 261 7.18 -4.08 8.14
CA ILE A 261 8.36 -3.75 7.33
C ILE A 261 8.02 -3.88 5.84
N PRO A 262 8.16 -2.82 5.02
CA PRO A 262 7.88 -2.87 3.59
C PRO A 262 9.04 -3.45 2.76
N PRO A 263 8.75 -4.13 1.63
CA PRO A 263 9.73 -4.68 0.68
C PRO A 263 10.36 -3.61 -0.23
N VAL A 264 10.87 -2.53 0.37
CA VAL A 264 11.32 -1.32 -0.35
C VAL A 264 12.60 -0.75 0.28
N LEU A 265 13.18 0.25 -0.37
CA LEU A 265 14.25 1.08 0.15
C LEU A 265 13.70 2.04 1.21
N SER A 266 14.34 2.07 2.38
CA SER A 266 14.05 3.05 3.42
C SER A 266 14.38 4.46 2.94
N SER A 267 13.40 5.36 2.94
CA SER A 267 13.64 6.78 2.65
C SER A 267 14.49 7.44 3.75
N TYR A 268 14.30 7.03 5.01
CA TYR A 268 15.03 7.54 6.17
C TYR A 268 16.51 7.12 6.20
N SER A 269 16.78 5.81 6.06
CA SER A 269 18.14 5.25 6.19
C SER A 269 18.86 5.00 4.87
N SER A 270 18.16 5.06 3.73
CA SER A 270 18.68 4.70 2.40
C SER A 270 19.25 3.28 2.31
N THR A 271 18.68 2.34 3.08
CA THR A 271 19.03 0.91 3.05
C THR A 271 17.82 0.05 2.66
N ASP A 272 18.07 -1.06 1.98
CA ASP A 272 17.03 -2.03 1.63
C ASP A 272 16.47 -2.64 2.94
N LEU A 273 15.16 -2.63 3.13
CA LEU A 273 14.55 -3.10 4.38
C LEU A 273 14.35 -4.61 4.42
N TRP A 274 14.19 -5.24 3.26
CA TRP A 274 14.10 -6.70 3.12
C TRP A 274 15.35 -7.25 2.44
N GLN A 275 15.60 -8.55 2.63
CA GLN A 275 16.57 -9.27 1.83
C GLN A 275 16.13 -9.31 0.36
N LYS A 276 17.05 -9.07 -0.57
CA LYS A 276 16.77 -8.95 -2.01
C LYS A 276 15.96 -10.11 -2.58
N LYS A 277 16.25 -11.36 -2.18
CA LYS A 277 15.51 -12.55 -2.64
C LYS A 277 14.01 -12.45 -2.34
N PHE A 278 13.64 -11.98 -1.15
CA PHE A 278 12.25 -11.87 -0.71
C PHE A 278 11.54 -10.68 -1.35
N VAL A 279 12.26 -9.58 -1.62
CA VAL A 279 11.75 -8.46 -2.43
C VAL A 279 11.34 -8.96 -3.82
N VAL A 280 12.21 -9.71 -4.49
CA VAL A 280 11.92 -10.28 -5.82
C VAL A 280 10.73 -11.23 -5.78
N MET A 281 10.66 -12.13 -4.80
CA MET A 281 9.54 -13.07 -4.65
C MET A 281 8.21 -12.34 -4.42
N TYR A 282 8.19 -11.37 -3.52
CA TYR A 282 6.99 -10.58 -3.23
C TYR A 282 6.49 -9.86 -4.47
N TRP A 283 7.36 -9.11 -5.16
CA TRP A 283 6.96 -8.35 -6.34
C TRP A 283 6.58 -9.22 -7.53
N HIS A 284 7.17 -10.41 -7.66
CA HIS A 284 6.71 -11.39 -8.63
C HIS A 284 5.25 -11.80 -8.38
N LEU A 285 4.87 -12.08 -7.13
CA LEU A 285 3.48 -12.40 -6.79
C LEU A 285 2.55 -11.21 -7.02
N MET A 286 2.94 -9.99 -6.62
CA MET A 286 2.11 -8.79 -6.81
C MET A 286 1.83 -8.53 -8.29
N SER A 287 2.84 -8.66 -9.16
CA SER A 287 2.69 -8.49 -10.61
C SER A 287 1.84 -9.60 -11.23
N THR A 288 2.04 -10.86 -10.80
CA THR A 288 1.32 -12.02 -11.33
C THR A 288 -0.17 -11.98 -10.98
N TYR A 289 -0.50 -11.58 -9.76
CA TYR A 289 -1.87 -11.59 -9.22
C TYR A 289 -2.47 -10.18 -9.08
N ARG A 290 -1.94 -9.19 -9.80
CA ARG A 290 -2.34 -7.76 -9.72
C ARG A 290 -3.85 -7.53 -9.78
N GLU A 291 -4.57 -8.35 -10.55
CA GLU A 291 -6.01 -8.22 -10.76
C GLU A 291 -6.84 -8.50 -9.51
N VAL A 292 -6.29 -9.16 -8.49
CA VAL A 292 -6.99 -9.42 -7.22
C VAL A 292 -6.48 -8.56 -6.07
N ILE A 293 -5.36 -7.84 -6.24
CA ILE A 293 -4.84 -6.94 -5.22
C ILE A 293 -5.66 -5.64 -5.22
N ALA A 294 -6.28 -5.32 -4.09
CA ALA A 294 -7.04 -4.08 -3.89
C ALA A 294 -6.24 -2.98 -3.19
N GLY A 295 -5.12 -3.29 -2.55
CA GLY A 295 -4.28 -2.31 -1.88
C GLY A 295 -3.20 -2.96 -1.02
N GLN A 296 -2.16 -2.19 -0.71
CA GLN A 296 -0.97 -2.64 0.02
C GLN A 296 -0.63 -1.62 1.12
N PHE A 297 -0.65 -2.03 2.38
CA PHE A 297 -0.55 -1.14 3.54
C PHE A 297 0.62 -1.55 4.46
N PHE A 298 1.62 -0.67 4.59
CA PHE A 298 2.81 -0.91 5.38
C PHE A 298 3.21 0.31 6.21
N SER A 299 4.21 0.16 7.09
CA SER A 299 4.77 1.29 7.84
C SER A 299 6.27 1.13 8.09
N HIS A 300 6.74 1.10 9.34
CA HIS A 300 8.15 0.94 9.76
C HIS A 300 9.08 2.12 9.47
N ILE A 301 8.82 2.91 8.43
CA ILE A 301 9.66 4.06 8.06
C ILE A 301 9.27 5.33 8.82
N HIS A 302 8.08 5.35 9.45
CA HIS A 302 7.51 6.49 10.18
C HIS A 302 7.26 7.70 9.27
N ARG A 303 6.94 7.47 8.00
CA ARG A 303 6.71 8.51 7.00
C ARG A 303 5.43 8.23 6.22
N ASP A 304 4.72 9.30 5.89
CA ASP A 304 3.57 9.25 4.98
C ASP A 304 4.11 9.31 3.56
N GLU A 305 4.23 8.15 2.94
CA GLU A 305 4.79 8.07 1.59
C GLU A 305 4.17 6.90 0.82
N PHE A 306 4.58 6.77 -0.43
CA PHE A 306 4.17 5.65 -1.27
C PHE A 306 5.34 5.15 -2.09
N ARG A 307 5.18 3.96 -2.67
CA ARG A 307 6.09 3.41 -3.67
C ARG A 307 5.31 2.95 -4.87
N VAL A 308 5.68 3.49 -6.03
CA VAL A 308 5.26 2.97 -7.32
C VAL A 308 6.13 1.77 -7.64
N VAL A 309 5.48 0.67 -7.95
CA VAL A 309 6.12 -0.65 -8.03
C VAL A 309 6.41 -1.01 -9.48
N ASP A 310 5.46 -0.72 -10.35
CA ASP A 310 5.58 -0.87 -11.79
C ASP A 310 4.99 0.37 -12.46
N LEU A 311 5.82 1.07 -13.23
CA LEU A 311 5.44 2.32 -13.90
C LEU A 311 4.44 2.11 -15.04
N LYS A 312 4.20 0.85 -15.44
CA LYS A 312 3.38 0.48 -16.60
C LYS A 312 2.09 -0.25 -16.22
N ASP A 313 1.95 -0.68 -14.98
CA ASP A 313 0.82 -1.46 -14.52
C ASP A 313 -0.16 -0.63 -13.67
N SER A 314 -1.42 -1.04 -13.66
CA SER A 314 -2.48 -0.45 -12.82
C SER A 314 -2.59 -1.11 -11.44
N SER A 315 -1.69 -2.02 -11.06
CA SER A 315 -1.62 -2.58 -9.70
C SER A 315 -1.56 -1.49 -8.63
N PRO A 316 -2.09 -1.73 -7.42
CA PRO A 316 -2.02 -0.75 -6.36
C PRO A 316 -0.60 -0.40 -5.95
N PRO A 317 -0.29 0.89 -5.69
CA PRO A 317 0.99 1.26 -5.10
C PRO A 317 1.10 0.68 -3.69
N LEU A 318 2.32 0.66 -3.17
CA LEU A 318 2.54 0.37 -1.76
C LEU A 318 2.42 1.66 -0.95
N MET A 319 1.45 1.69 -0.04
CA MET A 319 1.20 2.82 0.84
C MET A 319 1.97 2.65 2.15
N LEU A 320 2.64 3.71 2.58
CA LEU A 320 3.42 3.78 3.82
C LEU A 320 2.80 4.83 4.72
N PHE A 321 2.44 4.41 5.93
CA PHE A 321 1.78 5.27 6.91
C PHE A 321 2.78 5.80 7.94
N ALA A 322 2.65 7.07 8.31
CA ALA A 322 3.44 7.64 9.40
C ALA A 322 3.01 7.09 10.77
N SER A 323 3.91 7.20 11.73
CA SER A 323 3.78 6.62 13.06
C SER A 323 3.06 7.53 14.06
N VAL A 324 2.48 6.93 15.10
CA VAL A 324 2.08 7.66 16.31
C VAL A 324 3.30 8.15 17.09
N SER A 325 4.34 7.33 17.18
CA SER A 325 5.57 7.69 17.89
C SER A 325 6.35 8.82 17.18
N PRO A 326 6.88 9.81 17.90
CA PRO A 326 7.72 10.85 17.33
C PRO A 326 9.22 10.49 17.32
N VAL A 327 9.58 9.21 17.53
CA VAL A 327 10.97 8.74 17.67
C VAL A 327 11.83 8.98 16.41
N ARG A 328 11.18 9.10 15.24
CA ARG A 328 11.82 9.45 13.97
C ARG A 328 11.54 10.90 13.57
N ASP A 329 11.33 11.79 14.53
CA ASP A 329 11.18 13.23 14.31
C ASP A 329 10.00 13.65 13.42
N ASN A 330 8.97 12.81 13.31
CA ASN A 330 7.65 13.16 12.80
C ASN A 330 6.76 13.67 13.95
N ASN A 331 5.72 14.43 13.63
CA ASN A 331 4.60 14.54 14.57
C ASN A 331 3.80 13.23 14.62
N PRO A 332 3.11 12.94 15.73
CA PRO A 332 2.20 11.80 15.84
C PRO A 332 1.11 11.85 14.79
N ALA A 333 0.88 10.72 14.11
CA ALA A 333 -0.15 10.58 13.09
C ALA A 333 -0.99 9.31 13.25
N PHE A 334 -2.22 9.34 12.74
CA PHE A 334 -3.04 8.17 12.45
C PHE A 334 -3.92 8.42 11.22
N TYR A 335 -4.54 7.37 10.69
CA TYR A 335 -5.26 7.46 9.43
C TYR A 335 -6.67 6.90 9.53
N LYS A 336 -7.61 7.57 8.85
CA LYS A 336 -8.96 7.07 8.60
C LYS A 336 -9.05 6.59 7.16
N LEU A 337 -9.48 5.35 6.98
CA LEU A 337 -9.73 4.74 5.69
C LEU A 337 -11.23 4.52 5.53
N GLN A 338 -11.81 4.95 4.42
CA GLN A 338 -13.21 4.66 4.12
C GLN A 338 -13.29 3.65 2.97
N LEU A 339 -14.06 2.59 3.19
CA LEU A 339 -14.40 1.60 2.20
C LEU A 339 -15.82 1.86 1.68
N ARG A 340 -16.01 1.72 0.38
CA ARG A 340 -17.31 1.72 -0.29
C ARG A 340 -17.45 0.40 -1.04
N LYS A 341 -18.34 -0.49 -0.56
CA LYS A 341 -18.47 -1.86 -1.10
C LYS A 341 -17.12 -2.60 -1.13
N GLY A 342 -16.35 -2.44 -0.05
CA GLY A 342 -15.03 -3.03 0.11
C GLY A 342 -13.89 -2.35 -0.61
N GLN A 343 -14.13 -1.45 -1.57
CA GLN A 343 -13.06 -0.69 -2.23
C GLN A 343 -12.71 0.57 -1.45
N LEU A 344 -11.42 0.94 -1.43
CA LEU A 344 -10.96 2.14 -0.75
C LEU A 344 -11.48 3.36 -1.51
N SER A 345 -12.21 4.23 -0.82
CA SER A 345 -12.80 5.45 -1.40
C SER A 345 -12.22 6.72 -0.80
N LYS A 346 -11.64 6.64 0.39
CA LYS A 346 -11.00 7.79 1.05
C LYS A 346 -9.86 7.39 1.97
N ILE A 347 -8.83 8.22 1.98
CA ILE A 347 -7.74 8.21 2.97
C ILE A 347 -7.69 9.61 3.59
N GLN A 348 -7.69 9.68 4.92
CA GLN A 348 -7.54 10.94 5.65
C GLN A 348 -6.47 10.78 6.73
N GLY A 349 -5.45 11.62 6.70
CA GLY A 349 -4.44 11.72 7.75
C GLY A 349 -4.89 12.65 8.87
N PHE A 350 -4.59 12.27 10.10
CA PHE A 350 -4.74 13.09 11.30
C PHE A 350 -3.40 13.19 11.99
N TRP A 351 -3.12 14.36 12.56
CA TRP A 351 -1.85 14.62 13.24
C TRP A 351 -2.03 15.51 14.46
N ALA A 352 -1.06 15.46 15.37
CA ALA A 352 -1.01 16.33 16.54
C ALA A 352 0.32 17.10 16.59
N ASP A 353 0.27 18.42 16.73
CA ASP A 353 1.46 19.27 16.85
C ASP A 353 2.07 19.18 18.25
N LEU A 354 3.20 18.46 18.39
CA LEU A 354 3.89 18.30 19.67
C LEU A 354 4.55 19.57 20.20
N SER A 355 4.61 20.66 19.41
CA SER A 355 5.07 21.96 19.93
C SER A 355 4.03 22.63 20.84
N LYS A 356 2.78 22.14 20.85
CA LYS A 356 1.73 22.62 21.73
C LYS A 356 1.85 21.99 23.11
N GLU A 357 1.54 22.77 24.14
CA GLU A 357 1.51 22.30 25.53
C GLU A 357 0.52 21.14 25.73
N THR A 358 -0.64 21.22 25.06
CA THR A 358 -1.63 20.14 24.97
C THR A 358 -1.93 19.87 23.50
N PRO A 359 -1.26 18.89 22.88
CA PRO A 359 -1.51 18.53 21.49
C PRO A 359 -2.92 17.96 21.31
N GLU A 360 -3.54 18.29 20.18
CA GLU A 360 -4.82 17.72 19.77
C GLU A 360 -4.68 17.14 18.35
N PHE A 361 -5.26 15.96 18.14
CA PHE A 361 -5.32 15.39 16.80
C PHE A 361 -6.35 16.15 15.96
N THR A 362 -5.86 16.74 14.88
CA THR A 362 -6.68 17.43 13.88
C THR A 362 -6.45 16.80 12.51
N ARG A 363 -7.38 17.02 11.59
CA ARG A 363 -7.24 16.52 10.22
C ARG A 363 -6.07 17.23 9.55
N GLU A 364 -5.12 16.46 9.07
CA GLU A 364 -3.99 16.95 8.28
C GLU A 364 -4.43 17.16 6.83
N TYR A 365 -4.94 16.11 6.21
CA TYR A 365 -5.31 16.11 4.80
C TYR A 365 -6.43 15.12 4.49
N SER A 366 -6.92 15.17 3.25
CA SER A 366 -7.73 14.12 2.66
C SER A 366 -7.20 13.88 1.25
N ALA A 367 -6.83 12.63 0.95
CA ALA A 367 -6.27 12.31 -0.35
C ALA A 367 -7.28 12.61 -1.47
N PRO A 368 -6.84 13.08 -2.65
CA PRO A 368 -7.74 13.34 -3.76
C PRO A 368 -8.57 12.09 -4.10
N PRO A 369 -9.90 12.20 -4.27
CA PRO A 369 -10.76 11.04 -4.56
C PRO A 369 -10.30 10.25 -5.79
N SER A 370 -9.88 10.92 -6.86
CA SER A 370 -9.37 10.26 -8.08
C SER A 370 -8.13 9.39 -7.83
N LEU A 371 -7.27 9.79 -6.88
CA LEU A 371 -6.08 9.05 -6.51
C LEU A 371 -6.45 7.79 -5.70
N VAL A 372 -7.42 7.91 -4.79
CA VAL A 372 -7.85 6.81 -3.91
C VAL A 372 -8.78 5.83 -4.62
N GLU A 373 -9.70 6.30 -5.46
CA GLU A 373 -10.63 5.44 -6.20
C GLU A 373 -9.91 4.62 -7.28
N SER A 374 -8.88 5.20 -7.92
CA SER A 374 -8.05 4.44 -8.86
C SER A 374 -7.07 3.52 -8.13
N LEU A 375 -6.52 3.98 -6.99
CA LEU A 375 -5.46 3.34 -6.20
C LEU A 375 -4.51 2.52 -7.07
N SER A 376 -3.90 3.17 -8.05
CA SER A 376 -3.10 2.51 -9.09
C SER A 376 -1.71 3.13 -9.19
N ASN A 377 -0.73 2.31 -9.52
CA ASN A 377 0.64 2.74 -9.78
C ASN A 377 0.69 3.86 -10.85
N LEU A 378 -0.17 3.81 -11.88
CA LEU A 378 -0.25 4.87 -12.90
C LEU A 378 -0.65 6.24 -12.30
N ALA A 379 -1.68 6.28 -11.45
CA ALA A 379 -2.13 7.53 -10.84
C ALA A 379 -1.07 8.10 -9.87
N TYR A 380 -0.43 7.25 -9.08
CA TYR A 380 0.62 7.66 -8.15
C TYR A 380 1.94 8.00 -8.84
N ARG A 381 2.24 7.37 -9.99
CA ARG A 381 3.33 7.75 -10.88
C ARG A 381 3.11 9.17 -11.41
N ASP A 382 1.91 9.45 -11.89
CA ASP A 382 1.56 10.76 -12.44
C ASP A 382 1.62 11.85 -11.37
N LEU A 383 1.18 11.54 -10.14
CA LEU A 383 1.39 12.41 -8.98
C LEU A 383 2.88 12.66 -8.74
N ALA A 384 3.71 11.61 -8.69
CA ALA A 384 5.14 11.76 -8.46
C ALA A 384 5.85 12.56 -9.57
N PHE A 385 5.42 12.41 -10.83
CA PHE A 385 5.92 13.23 -11.94
C PHE A 385 5.54 14.71 -11.79
N SER A 386 4.34 15.00 -11.29
CA SER A 386 3.90 16.39 -11.09
C SER A 386 4.73 17.14 -10.05
N PHE A 387 5.44 16.45 -9.15
CA PHE A 387 6.31 17.10 -8.16
C PHE A 387 7.52 17.80 -8.79
N THR A 388 7.94 17.34 -9.97
CA THR A 388 9.06 17.94 -10.74
C THR A 388 8.60 18.88 -11.84
N ASP A 389 7.29 19.08 -11.98
CA ASP A 389 6.77 20.09 -12.90
C ASP A 389 7.20 21.47 -12.41
N GLY A 390 7.76 22.29 -13.31
CA GLY A 390 8.25 23.63 -13.02
C GLY A 390 7.14 24.67 -12.88
N SER A 391 5.87 24.26 -12.94
CA SER A 391 4.71 25.12 -12.73
C SER A 391 4.45 25.40 -11.25
N ASP A 392 3.70 26.47 -10.96
CA ASP A 392 3.25 26.81 -9.60
C ASP A 392 2.41 25.67 -8.98
N GLU A 393 1.62 24.96 -9.80
CA GLU A 393 0.84 23.81 -9.36
C GLU A 393 1.73 22.62 -8.98
N GLY A 394 2.79 22.37 -9.75
CA GLY A 394 3.80 21.35 -9.43
C GLY A 394 4.51 21.64 -8.11
N GLU A 395 4.90 22.90 -7.90
CA GLU A 395 5.50 23.35 -6.64
C GLU A 395 4.54 23.19 -5.45
N GLU A 396 3.28 23.60 -5.59
CA GLU A 396 2.28 23.44 -4.54
C GLU A 396 2.08 21.97 -4.16
N LYS A 397 1.98 21.07 -5.15
CA LYS A 397 1.86 19.62 -4.92
C LYS A 397 3.09 19.07 -4.20
N TRP A 398 4.28 19.48 -4.62
CA TRP A 398 5.53 19.06 -3.99
C TRP A 398 5.61 19.51 -2.53
N GLN A 399 5.37 20.79 -2.24
CA GLN A 399 5.46 21.33 -0.89
C GLN A 399 4.45 20.66 0.05
N LYS A 400 3.22 20.41 -0.42
CA LYS A 400 2.21 19.65 0.34
C LYS A 400 2.68 18.24 0.65
N PHE A 401 3.14 17.50 -0.37
CA PHE A 401 3.66 16.14 -0.18
C PHE A 401 4.86 16.11 0.77
N PHE A 402 5.80 17.04 0.60
CA PHE A 402 7.01 17.12 1.41
C PHE A 402 6.69 17.34 2.89
N ALA A 403 5.83 18.30 3.20
CA ALA A 403 5.35 18.56 4.56
C ALA A 403 4.59 17.35 5.14
N GLN A 404 3.68 16.75 4.36
CA GLN A 404 2.92 15.56 4.75
C GLN A 404 3.83 14.37 5.08
N SER A 405 4.90 14.16 4.29
CA SER A 405 5.77 12.99 4.47
C SER A 405 6.41 12.92 5.86
N ALA A 406 6.68 14.07 6.48
CA ALA A 406 7.19 14.19 7.85
C ALA A 406 6.11 14.62 8.86
N VAL A 407 4.83 14.54 8.51
CA VAL A 407 3.69 14.93 9.36
C VAL A 407 3.83 16.37 9.85
N GLN A 408 3.97 17.29 8.90
CA GLN A 408 4.13 18.74 9.13
C GLN A 408 5.38 19.12 9.94
N ARG A 409 6.33 18.19 10.14
CA ARG A 409 7.60 18.47 10.81
C ARG A 409 8.72 18.68 9.81
N LEU A 410 8.88 19.92 9.37
CA LEU A 410 10.00 20.34 8.53
C LEU A 410 11.15 20.88 9.38
N GLY A 411 12.37 20.69 8.92
CA GLY A 411 13.57 21.25 9.56
C GLY A 411 13.73 22.75 9.30
N THR A 412 14.96 23.24 9.46
CA THR A 412 15.28 24.68 9.29
C THR A 412 16.29 24.93 8.17
N THR A 413 16.73 23.89 7.48
CA THR A 413 17.82 23.97 6.50
C THR A 413 17.27 23.86 5.08
N LEU A 414 17.64 24.79 4.20
CA LEU A 414 17.37 24.61 2.77
C LEU A 414 18.24 23.47 2.22
N CYS A 415 17.60 22.45 1.66
CA CYS A 415 18.28 21.28 1.11
C CYS A 415 18.17 21.25 -0.41
N ASP A 416 19.29 21.52 -1.06
CA ASP A 416 19.43 21.45 -2.53
C ASP A 416 20.30 20.24 -2.94
N ASN A 417 21.52 20.16 -2.41
CA ASN A 417 22.51 19.13 -2.76
C ASN A 417 22.71 18.08 -1.65
N VAL A 418 21.65 17.36 -1.31
CA VAL A 418 21.70 16.28 -0.30
C VAL A 418 21.83 14.90 -0.95
N THR A 419 22.44 13.96 -0.23
CA THR A 419 22.64 12.58 -0.70
C THR A 419 21.40 11.69 -0.50
N LYS A 420 20.48 12.10 0.38
CA LYS A 420 19.26 11.37 0.74
C LYS A 420 18.05 12.30 0.83
N PHE A 421 16.86 11.71 0.75
CA PHE A 421 15.62 12.41 1.09
C PHE A 421 15.57 12.60 2.62
N ASP A 422 15.53 13.85 3.08
CA ASP A 422 15.60 14.18 4.50
C ASP A 422 14.55 15.23 4.87
N ALA A 423 13.32 14.80 5.11
CA ALA A 423 12.26 15.72 5.51
C ALA A 423 12.41 16.27 6.95
N VAL A 424 13.32 15.70 7.76
CA VAL A 424 13.50 16.10 9.17
C VAL A 424 14.41 17.31 9.29
N SER A 425 15.53 17.29 8.57
CA SER A 425 16.54 18.35 8.63
C SER A 425 16.18 19.52 7.74
N CYS A 426 15.42 19.27 6.68
CA CYS A 426 15.20 20.23 5.61
C CYS A 426 13.94 21.06 5.84
N SER A 427 14.05 22.39 5.78
CA SER A 427 12.91 23.31 5.70
C SER A 427 12.25 23.25 4.32
N GLU A 428 13.08 23.07 3.29
CA GLU A 428 12.67 22.91 1.90
C GLU A 428 13.61 21.89 1.23
N CYS A 429 13.05 21.10 0.32
CA CYS A 429 13.78 20.08 -0.43
C CYS A 429 13.65 20.40 -1.92
N ILE A 430 14.69 21.02 -2.48
CA ILE A 430 14.74 21.54 -3.86
C ILE A 430 15.86 20.84 -4.64
N GLY A 431 15.94 21.11 -5.95
CA GLY A 431 17.00 20.58 -6.83
C GLY A 431 17.23 19.08 -6.64
N GLN A 432 18.45 18.66 -6.30
CA GLN A 432 18.79 17.24 -6.16
C GLN A 432 18.03 16.55 -5.02
N CYS A 433 17.66 17.28 -3.97
CA CYS A 433 16.85 16.74 -2.88
C CYS A 433 15.51 16.21 -3.43
N ARG A 434 14.82 17.05 -4.21
CA ARG A 434 13.53 16.72 -4.83
C ARG A 434 13.66 15.59 -5.84
N GLU A 435 14.67 15.63 -6.70
CA GLU A 435 14.92 14.57 -7.69
C GLU A 435 15.14 13.21 -7.01
N ARG A 436 15.93 13.17 -5.93
CA ARG A 436 16.18 11.95 -5.16
C ARG A 436 14.92 11.45 -4.44
N ALA A 437 14.04 12.35 -3.99
CA ALA A 437 12.76 11.98 -3.41
C ALA A 437 11.86 11.32 -4.46
N VAL A 438 11.70 11.93 -5.63
CA VAL A 438 10.91 11.37 -6.74
C VAL A 438 11.47 10.02 -7.21
N CYS A 439 12.80 9.89 -7.33
CA CYS A 439 13.41 8.59 -7.61
C CYS A 439 13.17 7.56 -6.50
N THR A 440 13.06 7.98 -5.23
CA THR A 440 12.71 7.09 -4.12
C THR A 440 11.25 6.64 -4.22
N LEU A 441 10.32 7.51 -4.64
CA LEU A 441 8.91 7.15 -4.83
C LEU A 441 8.69 6.22 -6.02
N LEU A 442 9.37 6.47 -7.14
CA LEU A 442 9.18 5.76 -8.40
C LEU A 442 10.05 4.50 -8.57
N TYR A 443 11.23 4.48 -7.97
CA TYR A 443 12.24 3.43 -8.15
C TYR A 443 12.83 2.94 -6.84
N GLY A 444 12.30 3.36 -5.69
CA GLY A 444 12.78 2.97 -4.37
C GLY A 444 12.36 1.56 -3.94
N ILE A 445 12.20 0.62 -4.86
CA ILE A 445 12.09 -0.81 -4.53
C ILE A 445 13.44 -1.40 -4.09
N SER A 446 14.55 -0.80 -4.53
CA SER A 446 15.91 -1.15 -4.12
C SER A 446 16.86 0.04 -4.22
N ALA A 447 17.97 0.00 -3.47
CA ALA A 447 19.02 1.02 -3.55
C ALA A 447 19.58 1.17 -4.98
N SER A 448 19.81 0.06 -5.67
CA SER A 448 20.32 0.04 -7.05
C SER A 448 19.36 0.68 -8.05
N SER A 449 18.06 0.39 -7.95
CA SER A 449 17.04 0.96 -8.85
C SER A 449 16.92 2.47 -8.66
N LYS A 450 16.93 2.95 -7.41
CA LYS A 450 16.95 4.37 -7.10
C LYS A 450 18.20 5.04 -7.65
N GLN A 451 19.38 4.45 -7.42
CA GLN A 451 20.65 5.02 -7.87
C GLN A 451 20.65 5.22 -9.39
N TYR A 452 20.21 4.20 -10.13
CA TYR A 452 20.09 4.29 -11.59
C TYR A 452 19.10 5.38 -12.02
N CYS A 453 17.98 5.56 -11.31
CA CYS A 453 17.07 6.67 -11.58
C CYS A 453 17.73 8.05 -11.45
N VAL A 454 18.56 8.24 -10.42
CA VAL A 454 19.24 9.51 -10.15
C VAL A 454 20.34 9.77 -11.17
N GLU A 455 21.18 8.79 -11.46
CA GLU A 455 22.33 8.93 -12.36
C GLU A 455 21.88 9.15 -13.82
N ASP A 456 20.88 8.39 -14.27
CA ASP A 456 20.43 8.41 -15.67
C ASP A 456 19.22 9.32 -15.91
N GLN A 457 18.78 10.04 -14.88
CA GLN A 457 17.56 10.85 -14.87
C GLN A 457 16.35 10.11 -15.46
N LEU A 458 16.18 8.84 -15.08
CA LEU A 458 15.17 7.96 -15.69
C LEU A 458 13.76 8.51 -15.60
N TRP A 459 13.45 9.25 -14.53
CA TRP A 459 12.14 9.87 -14.36
C TRP A 459 11.83 10.87 -15.48
N LYS A 460 12.81 11.67 -15.94
CA LYS A 460 12.65 12.60 -17.08
C LYS A 460 12.38 11.85 -18.37
N LYS A 461 13.18 10.82 -18.65
CA LYS A 461 13.00 9.98 -19.85
C LYS A 461 11.60 9.36 -19.90
N HIS A 462 11.08 8.90 -18.77
CA HIS A 462 9.71 8.35 -18.72
C HIS A 462 8.62 9.42 -18.85
N GLN A 463 8.83 10.63 -18.33
CA GLN A 463 7.91 11.75 -18.57
C GLN A 463 7.85 12.12 -20.06
N GLU A 464 9.00 12.18 -20.72
CA GLU A 464 9.09 12.46 -22.17
C GLU A 464 8.39 11.37 -22.99
N LEU A 465 8.66 10.10 -22.69
CA LEU A 465 7.98 8.96 -23.34
C LEU A 465 6.46 9.05 -23.17
N LYS A 466 5.98 9.32 -21.95
CA LYS A 466 4.55 9.49 -21.69
C LYS A 466 3.94 10.62 -22.54
N ALA A 467 4.60 11.77 -22.58
CA ALA A 467 4.14 12.91 -23.39
C ALA A 467 4.04 12.53 -24.88
N THR A 468 4.98 11.72 -25.40
CA THR A 468 4.91 11.22 -26.78
C THR A 468 3.77 10.22 -26.99
N GLU A 469 3.52 9.31 -26.05
CA GLU A 469 2.39 8.36 -26.12
C GLU A 469 1.03 9.08 -26.10
N GLU A 470 0.88 10.11 -25.27
CA GLU A 470 -0.34 10.93 -25.22
C GLU A 470 -0.56 11.69 -26.53
N LEU A 471 0.49 12.28 -27.11
CA LEU A 471 0.41 12.95 -28.42
C LEU A 471 0.01 11.99 -29.54
N MET A 472 0.58 10.78 -29.56
CA MET A 472 0.22 9.73 -30.52
C MET A 472 -1.25 9.33 -30.38
N THR A 473 -1.73 9.16 -29.15
CA THR A 473 -3.14 8.82 -28.87
C THR A 473 -4.10 9.91 -29.36
N VAL A 474 -3.76 11.18 -29.14
CA VAL A 474 -4.54 12.32 -29.65
C VAL A 474 -4.55 12.33 -31.18
N ALA A 475 -3.39 12.09 -31.81
CA ALA A 475 -3.30 12.02 -33.27
C ALA A 475 -4.16 10.89 -33.84
N GLU A 476 -4.17 9.71 -33.23
CA GLU A 476 -5.03 8.59 -33.62
C GLU A 476 -6.52 8.96 -33.50
N VAL A 477 -6.95 9.54 -32.38
CA VAL A 477 -8.34 9.97 -32.17
C VAL A 477 -8.76 11.02 -33.23
N LEU A 478 -7.87 11.95 -33.56
CA LEU A 478 -8.11 12.94 -34.62
C LEU A 478 -8.22 12.28 -36.00
N LEU A 479 -7.32 11.35 -36.33
CA LEU A 479 -7.37 10.59 -37.60
C LEU A 479 -8.67 9.79 -37.72
N PHE A 480 -9.09 9.09 -36.66
CA PHE A 480 -10.37 8.38 -36.61
C PHE A 480 -11.57 9.34 -36.78
N SER A 481 -11.54 10.49 -36.13
CA SER A 481 -12.60 11.51 -36.24
C SER A 481 -12.71 12.07 -37.65
N VAL A 482 -11.58 12.35 -38.30
CA VAL A 482 -11.52 12.80 -39.70
C VAL A 482 -12.03 11.70 -40.65
N ALA A 483 -11.65 10.45 -40.43
CA ALA A 483 -12.14 9.32 -41.24
C ALA A 483 -13.67 9.17 -41.14
N LEU A 484 -14.26 9.31 -39.94
CA LEU A 484 -15.70 9.29 -39.74
C LEU A 484 -16.41 10.45 -40.45
N LEU A 485 -15.83 11.65 -40.42
CA LEU A 485 -16.35 12.81 -41.17
C LEU A 485 -16.35 12.57 -42.68
N ILE A 486 -15.26 12.03 -43.22
CA ILE A 486 -15.15 11.69 -44.65
C ILE A 486 -16.21 10.64 -45.03
N LEU A 487 -16.35 9.57 -44.24
CA LEU A 487 -17.37 8.55 -44.47
C LEU A 487 -18.79 9.14 -44.41
N GLY A 488 -19.05 10.04 -43.47
CA GLY A 488 -20.32 10.77 -43.37
C GLY A 488 -20.61 11.62 -44.61
N LEU A 489 -19.61 12.34 -45.12
CA LEU A 489 -19.72 13.12 -46.36
C LEU A 489 -19.95 12.23 -47.58
N CYS A 490 -19.19 11.14 -47.72
CA CYS A 490 -19.37 10.15 -48.78
C CYS A 490 -20.78 9.54 -48.74
N TYR A 491 -21.30 9.23 -47.55
CA TYR A 491 -22.66 8.71 -47.38
C TYR A 491 -23.74 9.74 -47.77
N LEU A 492 -23.58 11.00 -47.37
CA LEU A 492 -24.48 12.08 -47.79
C LEU A 492 -24.46 12.28 -49.32
N GLN A 493 -23.28 12.23 -49.93
CA GLN A 493 -23.12 12.34 -51.37
C GLN A 493 -23.75 11.13 -52.09
N TYR A 494 -23.56 9.91 -51.58
CA TYR A 494 -24.24 8.72 -52.06
C TYR A 494 -25.77 8.85 -51.99
N ARG A 495 -26.33 9.36 -50.88
CA ARG A 495 -27.79 9.60 -50.76
C ARG A 495 -28.28 10.64 -51.77
N ARG A 496 -27.52 11.73 -51.99
CA ARG A 496 -27.84 12.73 -53.02
C ARG A 496 -27.83 12.13 -54.42
N CYS A 497 -26.82 11.33 -54.76
CA CYS A 497 -26.73 10.63 -56.04
C CYS A 497 -27.89 9.64 -56.22
N LYS A 498 -28.22 8.85 -55.20
CA LYS A 498 -29.36 7.92 -55.21
C LYS A 498 -30.70 8.63 -55.41
N ALA A 499 -30.91 9.77 -54.73
CA ALA A 499 -32.12 10.59 -54.90
C ALA A 499 -32.20 11.23 -56.29
N ARG A 500 -31.06 11.66 -56.87
CA ARG A 500 -31.00 12.19 -58.24
C ARG A 500 -31.29 11.11 -59.28
N ARG A 501 -30.78 9.89 -59.08
CA ARG A 501 -31.09 8.73 -59.95
C ARG A 501 -32.58 8.37 -59.93
N ARG A 502 -33.23 8.44 -58.77
CA ARG A 502 -34.69 8.23 -58.67
C ARG A 502 -35.46 9.27 -59.48
N ARG A 503 -35.13 10.56 -59.33
CA ARG A 503 -35.74 11.64 -60.13
C ARG A 503 -35.55 11.46 -61.64
N ILE A 504 -34.33 11.13 -62.08
CA ILE A 504 -34.05 10.87 -63.51
C ILE A 504 -34.84 9.64 -64.02
N GLY A 505 -34.99 8.59 -63.20
CA GLY A 505 -35.81 7.42 -63.54
C GLY A 505 -37.31 7.75 -63.64
N GLU A 506 -37.81 8.62 -62.78
CA GLU A 506 -39.19 9.14 -62.85
C GLU A 506 -39.39 10.01 -64.10
N ASP A 507 -38.47 10.93 -64.41
CA ASP A 507 -38.52 11.78 -65.61
C ASP A 507 -38.43 10.98 -66.92
N LEU A 508 -37.62 9.91 -66.97
CA LEU A 508 -37.54 9.00 -68.13
C LEU A 508 -38.81 8.15 -68.29
N SER A 509 -39.51 7.82 -67.20
CA SER A 509 -40.79 7.12 -67.26
C SER A 509 -41.93 8.02 -67.78
N LEU A 510 -41.85 9.32 -67.52
CA LEU A 510 -42.75 10.35 -68.04
C LEU A 510 -42.46 10.70 -69.52
N ALA A 511 -41.20 10.63 -69.96
CA ALA A 511 -40.82 10.84 -71.36
C ALA A 511 -41.13 9.65 -72.30
N GLY A 512 -41.36 8.45 -71.75
CA GLY A 512 -41.70 7.23 -72.51
C GLY A 512 -43.18 7.08 -72.90
N GLN A 513 -44.03 8.09 -72.65
CA GLN A 513 -45.47 8.07 -72.95
C GLN A 513 -45.89 9.00 -74.10
N VAL A 514 -45.01 9.29 -75.07
CA VAL A 514 -45.40 10.00 -76.30
C VAL A 514 -45.58 8.98 -77.44
N GLU A 515 -46.83 8.90 -77.91
CA GLU A 515 -47.36 7.97 -78.91
C GLU A 515 -46.59 7.97 -80.25
N LEU A 516 -46.29 6.77 -80.76
CA LEU A 516 -46.09 6.52 -82.19
C LEU A 516 -47.35 5.80 -82.72
N GLY A 517 -48.09 6.49 -83.59
CA GLY A 517 -49.20 5.92 -84.37
C GLY A 517 -48.70 4.96 -85.47
N PRO A 518 -49.57 4.10 -86.01
CA PRO A 518 -49.16 2.94 -86.80
C PRO A 518 -48.70 3.35 -88.22
N VAL A 519 -47.58 2.76 -88.65
CA VAL A 519 -47.13 2.79 -90.05
C VAL A 519 -47.28 1.39 -90.62
N ASP A 520 -48.01 1.32 -91.73
CA ASP A 520 -48.23 0.16 -92.59
C ASP A 520 -46.91 -0.24 -93.29
N GLU A 521 -46.55 -1.52 -93.25
CA GLU A 521 -45.49 -2.09 -94.11
C GLU A 521 -46.08 -3.15 -95.04
N SER A 522 -46.00 -2.86 -96.34
CA SER A 522 -46.06 -3.86 -97.41
C SER A 522 -44.74 -3.87 -98.17
N ASN A 523 -44.31 -5.09 -98.51
CA ASN A 523 -43.25 -5.51 -99.44
C ASN A 523 -41.82 -5.49 -98.92
N GLU A 524 -41.28 -6.66 -98.59
CA GLU A 524 -40.62 -7.61 -99.51
C GLU A 524 -39.23 -7.10 -99.95
N SER A 525 -38.17 -7.73 -99.44
CA SER A 525 -37.47 -8.80 -100.18
C SER A 525 -36.10 -9.11 -99.56
N ASN A 526 -35.83 -10.42 -99.50
CA ASN A 526 -34.54 -11.11 -99.66
C ASN A 526 -33.40 -10.82 -98.66
N GLU A 527 -33.04 -11.86 -97.87
CA GLU A 527 -31.94 -12.81 -98.15
C GLU A 527 -30.56 -12.14 -98.15
N SER A 528 -29.48 -12.71 -97.65
CA SER A 528 -29.18 -13.84 -96.79
C SER A 528 -27.68 -13.71 -96.53
N ASN A 529 -27.20 -14.28 -95.42
CA ASN A 529 -25.87 -14.85 -95.26
C ASN A 529 -24.59 -13.98 -95.32
N ALA A 530 -23.98 -13.94 -94.13
CA ALA A 530 -22.69 -14.56 -93.81
C ALA A 530 -21.42 -13.70 -93.76
N ALA A 531 -20.68 -13.96 -92.67
CA ALA A 531 -19.24 -13.85 -92.47
C ALA A 531 -18.59 -12.45 -92.46
N ALA A 532 -18.12 -12.03 -91.28
CA ALA A 532 -16.69 -12.09 -90.90
C ALA A 532 -16.54 -11.75 -89.41
#